data_AF-A0A814WCI5-F1
#
_entry.id   AF-A0A814WCI5-F1
#
_cell.length_a   1.000
_cell.length_b   1.000
_cell.length_c   1.000
_cell.angle_alpha   90.00
_cell.angle_beta   90.00
_cell.angle_gamma   90.00
#
_symmetry.space_group_name_H-M   'P 1'
#
loop_
_entity.id
_entity.type
_entity.pdbx_description
1 polymer ?
#
loop_
_entity_poly.entity_id
_entity_poly.type
_entity_poly.pdbx_seq_one_letter_code
_entity_poly.pdbx_strand_id
1 'polypeptide(L)'
;MTYQQATGRATRAIKCVVVGDGAVGKTCLLAAYAQNKFLGEYRPTIFDNYAVTVTIDQEPYTLNLFDTAGQEDYDRLRLLSYPQTDIFLVCFNIALPSSYENVRAKWIPEIAHHCPRTKFILVGTQTDLRDDPKTIASLKHSHEKLISFKQGEKLARELKAVTYVECSALTQRGVKEVFDEAIIAALIKSNKPEKPPCSIL
;
A
#
# COMPACT_ATOMS: atom_id res chain seq x y z
N MET A 1 42.61 5.44 -26.76
CA MET A 1 41.91 5.45 -25.45
C MET A 1 40.61 4.70 -25.63
N THR A 2 40.56 3.49 -25.09
CA THR A 2 39.42 2.58 -25.21
C THR A 2 38.35 3.03 -24.23
N TYR A 3 37.17 3.42 -24.72
CA TYR A 3 36.01 3.64 -23.87
C TYR A 3 35.50 2.28 -23.41
N GLN A 4 35.75 1.93 -22.14
CA GLN A 4 35.01 0.86 -21.49
C GLN A 4 33.55 1.33 -21.36
N GLN A 5 32.65 0.67 -22.10
CA GLN A 5 31.23 0.71 -21.79
C GLN A 5 31.06 0.09 -20.40
N ALA A 6 30.79 0.93 -19.41
CA ALA A 6 30.24 0.45 -18.16
C ALA A 6 28.89 -0.21 -18.49
N THR A 7 28.85 -1.54 -18.42
CA THR A 7 27.60 -2.29 -18.44
C THR A 7 26.85 -1.93 -17.16
N GLY A 8 26.08 -0.85 -17.19
CA GLY A 8 25.20 -0.46 -16.10
C GLY A 8 24.24 -1.61 -15.83
N ARG A 9 24.44 -2.31 -14.71
CA ARG A 9 23.51 -3.35 -14.25
C ARG A 9 22.15 -2.67 -14.10
N ALA A 10 21.14 -3.13 -14.83
CA ALA A 10 19.80 -2.56 -14.74
C ALA A 10 19.34 -2.62 -13.27
N THR A 11 19.00 -1.46 -12.70
CA THR A 11 18.50 -1.36 -11.32
C THR A 11 17.27 -2.25 -11.19
N ARG A 12 17.26 -3.16 -10.21
CA ARG A 12 16.11 -4.05 -10.00
C ARG A 12 14.93 -3.21 -9.52
N ALA A 13 13.80 -3.33 -10.19
CA ALA A 13 12.60 -2.57 -9.86
C ALA A 13 11.62 -3.42 -9.05
N ILE A 14 10.97 -2.81 -8.08
CA ILE A 14 9.83 -3.36 -7.34
C ILE A 14 8.63 -2.47 -7.64
N LYS A 15 7.54 -3.06 -8.13
CA LYS A 15 6.26 -2.37 -8.34
C LYS A 15 5.35 -2.57 -7.14
N CYS A 16 5.05 -1.46 -6.46
CA CYS A 16 4.18 -1.40 -5.29
C CYS A 16 2.93 -0.58 -5.61
N VAL A 17 1.75 -1.20 -5.57
CA VAL A 17 0.47 -0.53 -5.83
C VAL A 17 -0.28 -0.29 -4.53
N VAL A 18 -0.78 0.93 -4.32
CA VAL A 18 -1.49 1.33 -3.10
C VAL A 18 -2.98 1.43 -3.39
N VAL A 19 -3.80 0.68 -2.64
CA VAL A 19 -5.26 0.63 -2.78
C VAL A 19 -5.94 0.83 -1.42
N GLY A 20 -7.25 1.08 -1.43
CA GLY A 20 -8.03 1.44 -0.25
C GLY A 20 -9.02 2.56 -0.56
N ASP A 21 -9.97 2.80 0.35
CA ASP A 21 -11.06 3.77 0.15
C ASP A 21 -10.56 5.19 -0.18
N GLY A 22 -11.47 6.01 -0.70
CA GLY A 22 -11.25 7.46 -0.80
C GLY A 22 -10.86 8.06 0.56
N ALA A 23 -10.00 9.07 0.55
CA ALA A 23 -9.59 9.83 1.75
C ALA A 23 -8.91 9.03 2.89
N VAL A 24 -8.54 7.76 2.71
CA VAL A 24 -7.80 7.00 3.74
C VAL A 24 -6.34 7.40 3.87
N GLY A 25 -5.82 8.34 3.06
CA GLY A 25 -4.45 8.86 3.20
C GLY A 25 -3.38 8.12 2.39
N LYS A 26 -3.75 7.40 1.33
CA LYS A 26 -2.82 6.73 0.40
C LYS A 26 -1.78 7.70 -0.18
N THR A 27 -2.25 8.80 -0.75
CA THR A 27 -1.41 9.85 -1.35
C THR A 27 -0.52 10.53 -0.31
N CYS A 28 -1.04 10.82 0.88
CA CYS A 28 -0.23 11.40 1.95
C CYS A 28 0.86 10.43 2.42
N LEU A 29 0.56 9.12 2.53
CA LEU A 29 1.55 8.10 2.86
C LEU A 29 2.67 8.04 1.80
N LEU A 30 2.31 8.02 0.53
CA LEU A 30 3.27 8.00 -0.59
C LEU A 30 4.13 9.27 -0.63
N ALA A 31 3.53 10.45 -0.49
CA ALA A 31 4.25 11.72 -0.44
C ALA A 31 5.16 11.83 0.79
N ALA A 32 4.69 11.36 1.95
CA ALA A 32 5.48 11.36 3.19
C ALA A 32 6.73 10.50 3.05
N TYR A 33 6.64 9.36 2.35
CA TYR A 33 7.79 8.51 2.08
C TYR A 33 8.70 9.03 0.97
N ALA A 34 8.14 9.32 -0.21
CA ALA A 34 8.93 9.66 -1.39
C ALA A 34 9.54 11.07 -1.35
N GLN A 35 8.90 12.00 -0.65
CA GLN A 35 9.28 13.42 -0.65
C GLN A 35 9.57 13.98 0.73
N ASN A 36 9.43 13.18 1.80
CA ASN A 36 9.52 13.63 3.19
C ASN A 36 8.58 14.83 3.47
N LYS A 37 7.37 14.81 2.90
CA LYS A 37 6.38 15.90 2.99
C LYS A 37 4.98 15.36 3.31
N PHE A 38 4.26 16.07 4.18
CA PHE A 38 2.83 15.86 4.38
C PHE A 38 2.02 16.81 3.49
N LEU A 39 1.00 16.26 2.81
CA LEU A 39 0.05 17.03 2.01
C LEU A 39 -1.16 17.39 2.89
N GLY A 40 -1.20 18.63 3.39
CA GLY A 40 -2.27 19.09 4.29
C GLY A 40 -3.60 19.41 3.59
N GLU A 41 -3.58 19.68 2.29
CA GLU A 41 -4.79 19.90 1.50
C GLU A 41 -5.23 18.60 0.81
N TYR A 42 -6.49 18.20 1.01
CA TYR A 42 -7.04 17.06 0.32
C TYR A 42 -7.27 17.38 -1.16
N ARG A 43 -6.58 16.65 -2.03
CA ARG A 43 -6.82 16.62 -3.48
C ARG A 43 -7.09 15.17 -3.89
N PRO A 44 -8.29 14.84 -4.43
CA PRO A 44 -8.57 13.49 -4.89
C PRO A 44 -7.57 13.06 -5.97
N THR A 45 -6.89 11.94 -5.74
CA THR A 45 -5.99 11.36 -6.73
C THR A 45 -6.77 10.58 -7.77
N ILE A 46 -6.40 10.78 -9.03
CA ILE A 46 -6.82 9.94 -10.15
C ILE A 46 -5.78 8.83 -10.32
N PHE A 47 -4.52 9.22 -10.53
CA PHE A 47 -3.36 8.34 -10.58
C PHE A 47 -2.06 9.17 -10.48
N ASP A 48 -1.10 8.73 -9.68
CA ASP A 48 0.24 9.32 -9.59
C ASP A 48 1.29 8.23 -9.39
N ASN A 49 2.48 8.42 -9.95
CA ASN A 49 3.61 7.51 -9.81
C ASN A 49 4.81 8.19 -9.16
N TYR A 50 5.38 7.56 -8.14
CA TYR A 50 6.65 7.97 -7.55
C TYR A 50 7.70 6.87 -7.74
N ALA A 51 8.96 7.24 -7.93
CA ALA A 51 10.06 6.30 -7.97
C ALA A 51 11.06 6.69 -6.87
N VAL A 52 11.35 5.75 -5.97
CA VAL A 52 12.30 5.95 -4.87
C VAL A 52 13.42 4.92 -5.00
N THR A 53 14.66 5.38 -4.98
CA THR A 53 15.82 4.49 -4.95
C THR A 53 16.11 4.09 -3.50
N VAL A 54 16.09 2.80 -3.22
CA VAL A 54 16.43 2.21 -1.92
C VAL A 54 17.64 1.30 -2.06
N THR A 55 18.49 1.20 -1.03
CA THR A 55 19.65 0.30 -1.04
C THR A 55 19.37 -0.90 -0.15
N ILE A 56 19.49 -2.11 -0.69
CA ILE A 56 19.25 -3.38 0.00
C ILE A 56 20.47 -4.26 -0.22
N ASP A 57 21.13 -4.70 0.85
CA ASP A 57 22.37 -5.48 0.78
C ASP A 57 23.43 -4.85 -0.14
N GLN A 58 23.56 -3.52 -0.08
CA GLN A 58 24.46 -2.70 -0.93
C GLN A 58 24.09 -2.66 -2.42
N GLU A 59 23.00 -3.31 -2.84
CA GLU A 59 22.47 -3.20 -4.20
C GLU A 59 21.35 -2.14 -4.27
N PRO A 60 21.35 -1.24 -5.27
CA PRO A 60 20.26 -0.30 -5.46
C PRO A 60 19.03 -0.98 -6.08
N TYR A 61 17.86 -0.69 -5.53
CA TYR A 61 16.55 -1.06 -6.05
C TYR A 61 15.72 0.19 -6.30
N THR A 62 14.91 0.16 -7.35
CA THR A 62 13.92 1.21 -7.62
C THR A 62 12.55 0.74 -7.14
N LEU A 63 12.00 1.38 -6.12
CA LEU A 63 10.63 1.18 -5.69
C LEU A 63 9.72 2.11 -6.49
N ASN A 64 8.95 1.54 -7.42
CA ASN A 64 7.93 2.25 -8.18
C ASN A 64 6.60 2.17 -7.42
N LEU A 65 6.15 3.32 -6.94
CA LEU A 65 4.95 3.49 -6.14
C LEU A 65 3.81 3.99 -7.04
N PHE A 66 2.73 3.22 -7.09
CA PHE A 66 1.55 3.51 -7.89
C PHE A 66 0.41 3.94 -6.95
N ASP A 67 0.10 5.23 -6.92
CA ASP A 67 -1.04 5.78 -6.20
C ASP A 67 -2.31 5.58 -7.03
N THR A 68 -3.38 5.07 -6.41
CA THR A 68 -4.64 4.79 -7.10
C THR A 68 -5.82 5.49 -6.44
N ALA A 69 -6.79 5.89 -7.26
CA ALA A 69 -8.07 6.41 -6.77
C ALA A 69 -8.82 5.35 -5.94
N GLY A 70 -9.40 5.79 -4.82
CA GLY A 70 -10.18 4.94 -3.91
C GLY A 70 -11.69 4.99 -4.17
N GLN A 71 -12.15 5.87 -5.05
CA GLN A 71 -13.56 6.06 -5.37
C GLN A 71 -14.00 5.08 -6.46
N GLU A 72 -15.27 4.67 -6.40
CA GLU A 72 -15.86 3.68 -7.30
C GLU A 72 -15.86 4.12 -8.77
N ASP A 73 -16.01 5.43 -9.02
CA ASP A 73 -15.98 6.01 -10.36
C ASP A 73 -14.68 5.73 -11.13
N TYR A 74 -13.60 5.41 -10.42
CA TYR A 74 -12.28 5.12 -10.97
C TYR A 74 -11.90 3.64 -10.93
N ASP A 75 -12.82 2.73 -10.58
CA ASP A 75 -12.53 1.30 -10.46
C ASP A 75 -11.89 0.73 -11.73
N ARG A 76 -12.42 1.06 -12.92
CA ARG A 76 -11.84 0.59 -14.20
C ARG A 76 -10.44 1.15 -14.47
N LEU A 77 -10.18 2.40 -14.07
CA LEU A 77 -8.90 3.05 -14.29
C LEU A 77 -7.82 2.47 -13.37
N ARG A 78 -8.17 2.21 -12.11
CA ARG A 78 -7.28 1.59 -11.11
C ARG A 78 -6.75 0.22 -11.58
N LEU A 79 -7.57 -0.57 -12.26
CA LEU A 79 -7.17 -1.88 -12.77
C LEU A 79 -6.03 -1.82 -13.80
N LEU A 80 -5.81 -0.68 -14.47
CA LEU A 80 -4.67 -0.50 -15.38
C LEU A 80 -3.32 -0.51 -14.63
N SER A 81 -3.34 -0.25 -13.33
CA SER A 81 -2.13 -0.25 -12.49
C SER A 81 -1.73 -1.65 -12.02
N TYR A 82 -2.61 -2.65 -12.09
CA TYR A 82 -2.40 -3.97 -11.47
C TYR A 82 -1.43 -4.92 -12.18
N PRO A 83 -1.31 -4.95 -13.53
CA PRO A 83 -0.40 -5.87 -14.21
C PRO A 83 1.03 -5.79 -13.67
N GLN A 84 1.65 -6.96 -13.44
CA GLN A 84 3.04 -7.08 -12.96
C GLN A 84 3.31 -6.41 -11.59
N THR A 85 2.29 -6.30 -10.73
CA THR A 85 2.48 -5.81 -9.36
C THR A 85 3.21 -6.86 -8.52
N ASP A 86 4.29 -6.46 -7.85
CA ASP A 86 5.06 -7.32 -6.95
C ASP A 86 4.43 -7.37 -5.54
N ILE A 87 3.89 -6.25 -5.08
CA ILE A 87 3.27 -6.11 -3.75
C ILE A 87 2.16 -5.05 -3.76
N PHE A 88 1.10 -5.31 -3.01
CA PHE A 88 0.07 -4.30 -2.71
C PHE A 88 0.19 -3.75 -1.29
N LEU A 89 -0.07 -2.44 -1.14
CA LEU A 89 -0.45 -1.85 0.15
C LEU A 89 -1.97 -1.72 0.17
N VAL A 90 -2.62 -2.33 1.15
CA VAL A 90 -4.07 -2.20 1.34
C VAL A 90 -4.31 -1.31 2.55
N CYS A 91 -4.72 -0.07 2.30
CA CYS A 91 -4.84 0.96 3.31
C CYS A 91 -6.29 1.11 3.80
N PHE A 92 -6.45 1.30 5.10
CA PHE A 92 -7.68 1.80 5.72
C PHE A 92 -7.33 2.87 6.75
N ASN A 93 -8.25 3.79 7.02
CA ASN A 93 -8.06 4.81 8.05
C ASN A 93 -8.59 4.29 9.39
N ILE A 94 -7.76 4.34 10.43
CA ILE A 94 -8.14 3.84 11.77
C ILE A 94 -9.32 4.59 12.40
N ALA A 95 -9.63 5.80 11.93
CA ALA A 95 -10.74 6.63 12.36
C ALA A 95 -11.96 6.54 11.42
N LEU A 96 -11.93 5.69 10.41
CA LEU A 96 -13.05 5.46 9.49
C LEU A 96 -13.38 3.96 9.44
N PRO A 97 -14.22 3.45 10.36
CA PRO A 97 -14.50 2.01 10.48
C PRO A 97 -15.04 1.36 9.21
N SER A 98 -15.81 2.07 8.41
CA SER A 98 -16.28 1.60 7.10
C SER A 98 -15.12 1.21 6.17
N SER A 99 -14.03 2.00 6.17
CA SER A 99 -12.85 1.69 5.34
C SER A 99 -12.13 0.42 5.79
N TYR A 100 -12.18 0.08 7.08
CA TYR A 100 -11.66 -1.18 7.62
C TYR A 100 -12.52 -2.37 7.16
N GLU A 101 -13.85 -2.25 7.20
CA GLU A 101 -14.74 -3.30 6.71
C GLU A 101 -14.62 -3.52 5.19
N ASN A 102 -14.44 -2.44 4.43
CA ASN A 102 -14.25 -2.46 2.98
C ASN A 102 -12.97 -3.20 2.55
N VAL A 103 -11.97 -3.35 3.42
CA VAL A 103 -10.81 -4.21 3.13
C VAL A 103 -11.26 -5.63 2.80
N ARG A 104 -12.13 -6.21 3.63
CA ARG A 104 -12.66 -7.57 3.40
C ARG A 104 -13.72 -7.58 2.30
N ALA A 105 -14.60 -6.59 2.30
CA ALA A 105 -15.77 -6.59 1.42
C ALA A 105 -15.43 -6.27 -0.05
N LYS A 106 -14.40 -5.44 -0.29
CA LYS A 106 -14.05 -4.93 -1.62
C LYS A 106 -12.60 -5.20 -2.00
N TRP A 107 -11.65 -4.66 -1.23
CA TRP A 107 -10.26 -4.55 -1.69
C TRP A 107 -9.55 -5.89 -1.86
N ILE A 108 -9.70 -6.80 -0.89
CA ILE A 108 -9.11 -8.13 -0.99
C ILE A 108 -9.77 -8.98 -2.09
N PRO A 109 -11.12 -9.04 -2.21
CA PRO A 109 -11.77 -9.69 -3.35
C PRO A 109 -11.29 -9.17 -4.72
N GLU A 110 -11.15 -7.85 -4.88
CA GLU A 110 -10.69 -7.23 -6.13
C GLU A 110 -9.25 -7.64 -6.48
N ILE A 111 -8.32 -7.55 -5.51
CA ILE A 111 -6.93 -7.98 -5.69
C ILE A 111 -6.88 -9.48 -5.98
N ALA A 112 -7.64 -10.31 -5.26
CA ALA A 112 -7.67 -11.75 -5.47
C ALA A 112 -8.20 -12.14 -6.86
N HIS A 113 -9.12 -11.37 -7.42
CA HIS A 113 -9.66 -11.60 -8.75
C HIS A 113 -8.62 -11.29 -9.86
N HIS A 114 -7.94 -10.15 -9.75
CA HIS A 114 -7.03 -9.67 -10.81
C HIS A 114 -5.57 -10.09 -10.62
N CYS A 115 -5.13 -10.34 -9.39
CA CYS A 115 -3.75 -10.62 -8.99
C CYS A 115 -3.69 -11.74 -7.93
N PRO A 116 -4.19 -12.96 -8.21
CA PRO A 116 -4.45 -14.01 -7.22
C PRO A 116 -3.22 -14.54 -6.46
N ARG A 117 -2.01 -14.24 -6.94
CA ARG A 117 -0.74 -14.68 -6.32
C ARG A 117 0.07 -13.53 -5.73
N THR A 118 -0.35 -12.30 -5.94
CA THR A 118 0.39 -11.13 -5.48
C THR A 118 0.15 -10.96 -3.98
N LYS A 119 1.24 -10.74 -3.25
CA LYS A 119 1.19 -10.50 -1.80
C LYS A 119 0.63 -9.11 -1.52
N PHE A 120 0.22 -8.89 -0.28
CA PHE A 120 -0.13 -7.57 0.20
C PHE A 120 0.23 -7.42 1.67
N ILE A 121 0.45 -6.18 2.10
CA ILE A 121 0.47 -5.80 3.52
C ILE A 121 -0.77 -4.97 3.83
N LEU A 122 -1.30 -5.13 5.05
CA LEU A 122 -2.41 -4.33 5.55
C LEU A 122 -1.84 -3.11 6.27
N VAL A 123 -2.37 -1.92 5.96
CA VAL A 123 -1.86 -0.65 6.51
C VAL A 123 -2.98 0.14 7.18
N GLY A 124 -2.85 0.38 8.48
CA GLY A 124 -3.70 1.29 9.24
C GLY A 124 -3.12 2.70 9.20
N THR A 125 -3.78 3.63 8.52
CA THR A 125 -3.29 5.00 8.33
C THR A 125 -3.90 5.98 9.34
N GLN A 126 -3.28 7.16 9.43
CA GLN A 126 -3.75 8.31 10.24
C GLN A 126 -3.82 7.99 11.74
N THR A 127 -2.80 7.29 12.26
CA THR A 127 -2.77 6.89 13.67
C THR A 127 -2.67 8.03 14.67
N ASP A 128 -2.28 9.22 14.21
CA ASP A 128 -2.32 10.46 14.98
C ASP A 128 -3.74 10.81 15.47
N LEU A 129 -4.79 10.33 14.77
CA LEU A 129 -6.17 10.54 15.17
C LEU A 129 -6.59 9.78 16.43
N ARG A 130 -5.75 8.87 16.95
CA ARG A 130 -5.97 8.25 18.27
C ARG A 130 -5.86 9.25 19.40
N ASP A 131 -5.09 10.31 19.19
CA ASP A 131 -4.83 11.35 20.18
C ASP A 131 -5.63 12.63 19.88
N ASP A 132 -6.48 12.65 18.85
CA ASP A 132 -7.31 13.80 18.49
C ASP A 132 -8.67 13.79 19.21
N PRO A 133 -8.92 14.73 20.15
CA PRO A 133 -10.17 14.78 20.90
C PRO A 133 -11.40 15.00 20.01
N LYS A 134 -11.25 15.72 18.88
CA LYS A 134 -12.37 15.99 17.96
C LYS A 134 -12.82 14.71 17.26
N THR A 135 -11.88 13.93 16.73
CA THR A 135 -12.15 12.63 16.12
C THR A 135 -12.79 11.66 17.13
N ILE A 136 -12.24 11.58 18.34
CA ILE A 136 -12.79 10.73 19.40
C ILE A 136 -14.24 11.12 19.73
N ALA A 137 -14.51 12.42 19.87
CA ALA A 137 -15.86 12.92 20.15
C ALA A 137 -16.83 12.64 18.99
N SER A 138 -16.39 12.83 17.74
CA SER A 138 -17.20 12.56 16.55
C SER A 138 -17.56 11.08 16.42
N LEU A 139 -16.60 10.17 16.59
CA LEU A 139 -16.87 8.73 16.56
C LEU A 139 -17.82 8.30 17.68
N LYS A 140 -17.64 8.84 18.88
CA LYS A 140 -18.55 8.57 20.01
C LYS A 140 -19.98 9.02 19.71
N HIS A 141 -20.16 10.16 19.03
CA HIS A 141 -21.48 10.64 18.62
C HIS A 141 -22.14 9.71 17.60
N SER A 142 -21.37 9.15 16.68
CA SER A 142 -21.84 8.16 15.69
C SER A 142 -21.93 6.72 16.23
N HIS A 143 -21.71 6.50 17.53
CA HIS A 143 -21.62 5.17 18.16
C HIS A 143 -20.54 4.25 17.57
N GLU A 144 -19.52 4.84 16.97
CA GLU A 144 -18.37 4.16 16.40
C GLU A 144 -17.14 4.27 17.31
N LYS A 145 -16.09 3.49 17.00
CA LYS A 145 -14.81 3.50 17.72
C LYS A 145 -13.66 3.46 16.73
N LEU A 146 -12.54 4.06 17.14
CA LEU A 146 -11.27 3.89 16.45
C LEU A 146 -10.92 2.40 16.34
N ILE A 147 -10.38 2.00 15.19
CA ILE A 147 -9.82 0.68 15.01
C ILE A 147 -8.55 0.57 15.85
N SER A 148 -8.52 -0.42 16.73
CA SER A 148 -7.35 -0.75 17.55
C SER A 148 -6.31 -1.55 16.77
N PHE A 149 -5.06 -1.49 17.20
CA PHE A 149 -3.97 -2.28 16.62
C PHE A 149 -4.31 -3.78 16.57
N LYS A 150 -4.88 -4.30 17.67
CA LYS A 150 -5.30 -5.71 17.77
C LYS A 150 -6.38 -6.10 16.75
N GLN A 151 -7.28 -5.17 16.37
CA GLN A 151 -8.25 -5.42 15.31
C GLN A 151 -7.56 -5.48 13.94
N GLY A 152 -6.64 -4.56 13.66
CA GLY A 152 -5.83 -4.58 12.44
C GLY A 152 -5.02 -5.87 12.29
N GLU A 153 -4.31 -6.29 13.34
CA GLU A 153 -3.58 -7.57 13.35
C GLU A 153 -4.49 -8.78 13.14
N LYS A 154 -5.67 -8.77 13.78
CA LYS A 154 -6.67 -9.84 13.60
C LYS A 154 -7.12 -9.91 12.14
N LEU A 155 -7.44 -8.77 11.54
CA LEU A 155 -7.86 -8.70 10.14
C LEU A 155 -6.75 -9.16 9.19
N ALA A 156 -5.51 -8.73 9.40
CA ALA A 156 -4.36 -9.16 8.61
C ALA A 156 -4.18 -10.68 8.63
N ARG A 157 -4.27 -11.31 9.81
CA ARG A 157 -4.23 -12.78 9.93
C ARG A 157 -5.37 -13.46 9.19
N GLU A 158 -6.60 -12.98 9.35
CA GLU A 158 -7.79 -13.55 8.71
C GLU A 158 -7.73 -13.47 7.18
N LEU A 159 -7.19 -12.36 6.66
CA LEU A 159 -7.06 -12.12 5.22
C LEU A 159 -5.74 -12.65 4.63
N LYS A 160 -4.85 -13.22 5.46
CA LYS A 160 -3.53 -13.71 5.07
C LYS A 160 -2.63 -12.64 4.45
N ALA A 161 -2.73 -11.41 4.96
CA ALA A 161 -1.73 -10.37 4.68
C ALA A 161 -0.35 -10.85 5.15
N VAL A 162 0.72 -10.35 4.54
CA VAL A 162 2.09 -10.68 4.99
C VAL A 162 2.33 -10.13 6.40
N THR A 163 1.86 -8.91 6.67
CA THR A 163 1.91 -8.27 7.99
C THR A 163 0.86 -7.16 8.09
N TYR A 164 0.73 -6.59 9.28
CA TYR A 164 -0.03 -5.37 9.57
C TYR A 164 0.92 -4.29 10.09
N VAL A 165 0.86 -3.09 9.50
CA VAL A 165 1.63 -1.93 9.95
C VAL A 165 0.70 -0.74 10.15
N GLU A 166 0.95 0.05 11.19
CA GLU A 166 0.27 1.31 11.45
C GLU A 166 1.19 2.49 11.12
N CYS A 167 0.65 3.55 10.51
CA CYS A 167 1.43 4.75 10.22
C CYS A 167 0.62 6.04 10.34
N SER A 168 1.34 7.14 10.55
CA SER A 168 0.84 8.50 10.44
C SER A 168 1.75 9.26 9.49
N ALA A 169 1.23 9.61 8.32
CA ALA A 169 1.92 10.46 7.36
C ALA A 169 2.18 11.87 7.93
N LEU A 170 1.30 12.35 8.82
CA LEU A 170 1.42 13.64 9.48
C LEU A 170 2.63 13.70 10.42
N THR A 171 2.83 12.65 11.21
CA THR A 171 3.91 12.60 12.22
C THR A 171 5.15 11.83 11.77
N GLN A 172 5.14 11.30 10.53
CA GLN A 172 6.13 10.38 9.98
C GLN A 172 6.29 9.04 10.72
N ARG A 173 5.49 8.78 11.77
CA ARG A 173 5.54 7.51 12.52
C ARG A 173 5.11 6.35 11.61
N GLY A 174 5.90 5.28 11.58
CA GLY A 174 5.60 4.04 10.86
C GLY A 174 5.67 4.13 9.34
N VAL A 175 5.87 5.32 8.76
CA VAL A 175 5.91 5.50 7.28
C VAL A 175 7.02 4.66 6.67
N LYS A 176 8.26 4.76 7.17
CA LYS A 176 9.38 3.96 6.66
C LYS A 176 9.13 2.45 6.81
N GLU A 177 8.58 2.03 7.95
CA GLU A 177 8.31 0.62 8.28
C GLU A 177 7.33 -0.01 7.28
N VAL A 178 6.28 0.71 6.87
CA VAL A 178 5.35 0.25 5.82
C VAL A 178 6.09 -0.16 4.55
N PHE A 179 7.03 0.66 4.07
CA PHE A 179 7.75 0.39 2.83
C PHE A 179 8.88 -0.62 3.00
N ASP A 180 9.54 -0.66 4.16
CA ASP A 180 10.54 -1.71 4.47
C ASP A 180 9.88 -3.09 4.43
N GLU A 181 8.72 -3.26 5.09
CA GLU A 181 7.96 -4.51 5.10
C GLU A 181 7.46 -4.89 3.69
N ALA A 182 7.00 -3.91 2.91
CA ALA A 182 6.57 -4.14 1.53
C ALA A 182 7.73 -4.62 0.63
N ILE A 183 8.90 -4.00 0.76
CA ILE A 183 10.12 -4.37 0.03
C ILE A 183 10.55 -5.80 0.40
N ILE A 184 10.63 -6.10 1.71
CA ILE A 184 10.98 -7.43 2.20
C ILE A 184 9.99 -8.48 1.66
N ALA A 185 8.69 -8.19 1.77
CA ALA A 185 7.64 -9.07 1.29
C ALA A 185 7.73 -9.37 -0.21
N ALA A 186 8.06 -8.35 -1.02
CA ALA A 186 8.22 -8.45 -2.48
C ALA A 186 9.45 -9.29 -2.87
N LEU A 187 10.57 -9.15 -2.15
CA LEU A 187 11.81 -9.85 -2.47
C LEU A 187 11.81 -11.33 -2.06
N ILE A 188 11.00 -11.72 -1.07
CA ILE A 188 10.84 -13.12 -0.68
C ILE A 188 10.14 -13.87 -1.82
N LYS A 189 10.88 -14.73 -2.54
CA LYS A 189 10.32 -15.58 -3.60
C LYS A 189 9.24 -16.50 -3.03
N SER A 190 8.08 -16.55 -3.68
CA SER A 190 7.09 -17.59 -3.37
C SER A 190 7.57 -18.92 -3.96
N ASN A 191 7.78 -19.94 -3.13
CA ASN A 191 8.19 -21.29 -3.56
C ASN A 191 7.07 -22.07 -4.31
N LYS A 192 6.09 -21.39 -4.91
CA LYS A 192 5.01 -22.06 -5.65
C LYS A 192 5.38 -22.09 -7.13
N PRO A 193 5.39 -23.28 -7.77
CA PRO A 193 5.69 -23.40 -9.19
C PRO A 193 4.68 -22.59 -10.01
N GLU A 194 5.18 -21.84 -11.00
CA GLU A 194 4.34 -21.22 -12.01
C GLU A 194 3.60 -22.32 -12.78
N LYS A 195 2.26 -22.34 -12.71
CA LYS A 195 1.50 -23.16 -13.66
C LYS A 195 1.73 -22.59 -15.06
N PRO A 196 2.08 -23.42 -16.05
CA PRO A 196 2.23 -22.95 -17.43
C PRO A 196 0.91 -22.36 -17.92
N PRO A 197 0.96 -21.39 -18.86
CA PRO A 197 -0.25 -20.86 -19.48
C PRO A 197 -1.04 -22.00 -20.09
N CYS A 198 -2.33 -22.08 -19.75
CA CYS A 198 -3.24 -23.05 -20.32
C CYS A 198 -3.39 -22.71 -21.82
N SER A 199 -2.67 -23.42 -22.68
CA SER A 199 -2.90 -23.38 -24.12
C SER A 199 -4.21 -24.08 -24.41
N ILE A 200 -5.23 -23.31 -24.77
CA ILE A 200 -6.45 -23.84 -25.39
C ILE A 200 -6.03 -24.27 -26.80
N LEU A 201 -6.01 -25.59 -27.04
CA LEU A 201 -6.06 -26.19 -28.38
C LEU A 201 -7.51 -26.43 -28.75
#